data_AF-A0A1E3L0Y7-F1
#
_entry.id   AF-A0A1E3L0Y7-F1
#
_cell.length_a   1.000
_cell.length_b   1.000
_cell.length_c   1.000
_cell.angle_alpha   90.00
_cell.angle_beta   90.00
_cell.angle_gamma   90.00
#
_symmetry.space_group_name_H-M   'P 1'
#
loop_
_entity.id
_entity.type
_entity.pdbx_description
1 polymer ?
#
loop_
_entity_poly.entity_id
_entity_poly.type
_entity_poly.pdbx_seq_one_letter_code
_entity_poly.pdbx_strand_id
1 'polypeptide(L)'
;MNTGRWWEYYLVRYFVGTIVGTLIVIHISTQNDSFLHSILYEKLKTETDKNIEVSSLILYGFVGLTFCYLASAPILLLHALRSNLEGNMYTSFKRYLKNVKKILFSPSELSIEDKIEIKRKRRIINVTNIILLITTFLFFYYFKAEGASRIDFSSSITIFIIFSLQIIYISYQLIRKDIFKFYKQLAYKRARQVTAFQGYVESYRHLREHGNAFFIVFFELILGFIYSTVSSVMTAFVYTLLWIIPACAVWFIGSYLEMKFKNN
;
A
#
# COMPACT_ATOMS: atom_id res chain seq x y z
N MET A 1 4.49 -19.55 25.26
CA MET A 1 4.55 -18.68 24.07
C MET A 1 5.89 -18.94 23.38
N ASN A 2 5.92 -19.55 22.18
CA ASN A 2 7.16 -19.63 21.39
C ASN A 2 7.43 -18.27 20.76
N THR A 3 8.11 -17.40 21.48
CA THR A 3 8.44 -16.01 21.10
C THR A 3 9.61 -15.91 20.11
N GLY A 4 10.24 -17.02 19.71
CA GLY A 4 11.49 -17.03 18.93
C GLY A 4 11.36 -17.15 17.41
N ARG A 5 10.16 -17.35 16.84
CA ARG A 5 9.96 -17.72 15.42
C ARG A 5 9.19 -16.70 14.59
N TRP A 6 9.10 -15.45 15.05
CA TRP A 6 8.41 -14.39 14.31
C TRP A 6 8.97 -14.20 12.89
N TRP A 7 10.27 -14.45 12.71
CA TRP A 7 10.97 -14.37 11.43
C TRP A 7 10.50 -15.42 10.41
N GLU A 8 9.99 -16.58 10.84
CA GLU A 8 9.46 -17.63 9.93
C GLU A 8 8.31 -17.08 9.08
N TYR A 9 7.46 -16.24 9.68
CA TYR A 9 6.36 -15.58 8.96
C TYR A 9 6.86 -14.51 7.98
N TYR A 10 7.97 -13.85 8.27
CA TYR A 10 8.59 -12.92 7.33
C TYR A 10 9.25 -13.68 6.19
N LEU A 11 9.97 -14.76 6.49
CA LEU A 11 10.58 -15.63 5.49
C LEU A 11 9.52 -16.15 4.52
N VAL A 12 8.42 -16.74 5.00
CA VAL A 12 7.34 -17.26 4.12
C VAL A 12 6.75 -16.17 3.23
N ARG A 13 6.54 -14.96 3.76
CA ARG A 13 6.00 -13.83 2.99
C ARG A 13 6.92 -13.35 1.88
N TYR A 14 8.18 -13.14 2.22
CA TYR A 14 9.13 -12.46 1.34
C TYR A 14 9.97 -13.44 0.50
N PHE A 15 10.03 -14.72 0.82
CA PHE A 15 10.82 -15.70 0.07
C PHE A 15 10.31 -15.87 -1.36
N VAL A 16 9.01 -16.19 -1.52
CA VAL A 16 8.39 -16.33 -2.85
C VAL A 16 8.48 -15.02 -3.63
N GLY A 17 8.19 -13.89 -2.96
CA GLY A 17 8.32 -12.59 -3.59
C GLY A 17 9.75 -12.29 -4.02
N THR A 18 10.76 -12.57 -3.20
CA THR A 18 12.17 -12.36 -3.57
C THR A 18 12.56 -13.13 -4.82
N ILE A 19 12.10 -14.37 -4.97
CA ILE A 19 12.33 -15.16 -6.19
C ILE A 19 11.68 -14.47 -7.39
N VAL A 20 10.41 -14.09 -7.29
CA VAL A 20 9.68 -13.42 -8.36
C VAL A 20 10.30 -12.07 -8.70
N GLY A 21 10.57 -11.22 -7.71
CA GLY A 21 11.26 -9.95 -7.86
C GLY A 21 12.63 -10.10 -8.51
N THR A 22 13.40 -11.13 -8.15
CA THR A 22 14.68 -11.44 -8.82
C THR A 22 14.46 -11.72 -10.31
N LEU A 23 13.49 -12.56 -10.66
CA LEU A 23 13.16 -12.86 -12.06
C LEU A 23 12.70 -11.62 -12.83
N ILE A 24 11.91 -10.74 -12.20
CA ILE A 24 11.47 -9.47 -12.79
C ILE A 24 12.67 -8.55 -13.03
N VAL A 25 13.57 -8.40 -12.06
CA VAL A 25 14.78 -7.57 -12.20
C VAL A 25 15.69 -8.12 -13.30
N ILE A 26 15.88 -9.44 -13.35
CA ILE A 26 16.61 -10.10 -14.45
C ILE A 26 15.94 -9.77 -15.78
N HIS A 27 14.62 -9.96 -15.88
CA HIS A 27 13.87 -9.67 -17.10
C HIS A 27 14.07 -8.23 -17.59
N ILE A 28 13.86 -7.23 -16.72
CA ILE A 28 14.10 -5.81 -17.02
C ILE A 28 15.56 -5.59 -17.43
N SER A 29 16.52 -6.21 -16.75
CA SER A 29 17.94 -6.09 -17.07
C SER A 29 18.35 -6.77 -18.38
N THR A 30 17.49 -7.60 -18.98
CA THR A 30 17.75 -8.27 -20.27
C THR A 30 16.95 -7.68 -21.44
N GLN A 31 16.00 -6.80 -21.17
CA GLN A 31 15.20 -6.12 -22.18
C GLN A 31 15.88 -4.84 -22.65
N ASN A 32 16.47 -4.85 -23.85
CA ASN A 32 17.17 -3.70 -24.43
C ASN A 32 16.31 -2.42 -24.55
N ASP A 33 14.98 -2.55 -24.59
CA ASP A 33 14.04 -1.44 -24.75
C ASP A 33 13.73 -0.71 -23.43
N SER A 34 14.05 -1.29 -22.27
CA SER A 34 13.80 -0.63 -20.98
C SER A 34 14.92 0.37 -20.67
N PHE A 35 14.60 1.60 -20.25
CA PHE A 35 15.63 2.55 -19.81
C PHE A 35 16.46 1.99 -18.64
N LEU A 36 15.83 1.22 -17.75
CA LEU A 36 16.49 0.61 -16.59
C LEU A 36 17.47 -0.51 -16.99
N HIS A 37 17.41 -1.02 -18.22
CA HIS A 37 18.35 -2.00 -18.74
C HIS A 37 19.79 -1.51 -18.60
N SER A 38 20.11 -0.30 -19.07
CA SER A 38 21.47 0.23 -19.02
C SER A 38 22.01 0.26 -17.58
N ILE A 39 21.20 0.73 -16.64
CA ILE A 39 21.58 0.83 -15.22
C ILE A 39 21.75 -0.54 -14.59
N LEU A 40 20.78 -1.45 -14.79
CA LEU A 40 20.80 -2.77 -14.16
C LEU A 40 21.86 -3.67 -14.79
N TYR A 41 21.94 -3.71 -16.11
CA TYR A 41 22.89 -4.54 -16.83
C TYR A 41 24.34 -4.10 -16.59
N GLU A 42 24.64 -2.79 -16.69
CA GLU A 42 26.01 -2.30 -16.47
C GLU A 42 26.48 -2.46 -15.02
N LYS A 43 25.57 -2.35 -14.04
CA LYS A 43 25.94 -2.41 -12.62
C LYS A 43 25.90 -3.82 -12.04
N LEU A 44 25.08 -4.72 -12.58
CA LEU A 44 24.90 -6.07 -12.04
C LEU A 44 25.68 -7.14 -12.81
N LYS A 45 26.19 -6.84 -14.00
CA LYS A 45 27.08 -7.74 -14.72
C LYS A 45 28.47 -7.71 -14.10
N THR A 46 28.90 -8.80 -13.47
CA THR A 46 30.33 -9.03 -13.23
C THR A 46 31.00 -9.36 -14.55
N GLU A 47 32.18 -8.78 -14.79
CA GLU A 47 32.96 -8.94 -16.02
C GLU A 47 33.26 -10.42 -16.28
N THR A 48 32.42 -11.11 -17.07
CA THR A 48 32.78 -12.28 -17.89
C THR A 48 31.57 -12.79 -18.70
N ASP A 49 31.89 -13.46 -19.79
CA ASP A 49 31.01 -13.87 -20.89
C ASP A 49 29.80 -14.74 -20.50
N LYS A 50 28.67 -14.45 -21.17
CA LYS A 50 27.47 -15.27 -21.48
C LYS A 50 26.77 -16.07 -20.38
N ASN A 51 27.37 -16.30 -19.22
CA ASN A 51 26.80 -17.04 -18.11
C ASN A 51 26.64 -16.10 -16.92
N ILE A 52 25.45 -16.07 -16.31
CA ILE A 52 25.24 -15.34 -15.06
C ILE A 52 26.09 -16.02 -13.99
N GLU A 53 27.16 -15.36 -13.57
CA GLU A 53 28.03 -15.83 -12.50
C GLU A 53 27.24 -15.94 -11.18
N VAL A 54 27.65 -16.84 -10.28
CA VAL A 54 27.00 -17.02 -8.97
C VAL A 54 26.99 -15.71 -8.16
N SER A 55 28.05 -14.90 -8.27
CA SER A 55 28.16 -13.56 -7.67
C SER A 55 27.08 -12.61 -8.20
N SER A 56 26.89 -12.58 -9.51
CA SER A 56 25.82 -11.83 -10.18
C SER A 56 24.43 -12.30 -9.73
N LEU A 57 24.19 -13.62 -9.60
CA LEU A 57 22.92 -14.16 -9.09
C LEU A 57 22.61 -13.69 -7.66
N ILE A 58 23.63 -13.61 -6.79
CA ILE A 58 23.46 -13.09 -5.43
C ILE A 58 23.07 -11.61 -5.45
N LEU A 59 23.72 -10.79 -6.30
CA LEU A 59 23.37 -9.38 -6.47
C LEU A 59 21.95 -9.21 -7.00
N TYR A 60 21.56 -9.96 -8.02
CA TYR A 60 20.18 -10.00 -8.51
C TYR A 60 19.21 -10.41 -7.41
N GLY A 61 19.58 -11.36 -6.55
CA GLY A 61 18.79 -11.76 -5.38
C GLY A 61 18.55 -10.61 -4.38
N PHE A 62 19.59 -9.81 -4.08
CA PHE A 62 19.45 -8.64 -3.20
C PHE A 62 18.60 -7.52 -3.83
N VAL A 63 18.79 -7.26 -5.12
CA VAL A 63 17.96 -6.27 -5.83
C VAL A 63 16.52 -6.78 -5.94
N GLY A 64 16.31 -8.07 -6.18
CA GLY A 64 15.01 -8.74 -6.19
C GLY A 64 14.31 -8.66 -4.83
N LEU A 65 15.04 -8.86 -3.73
CA LEU A 65 14.52 -8.66 -2.36
C LEU A 65 14.11 -7.20 -2.14
N THR A 66 14.92 -6.25 -2.60
CA THR A 66 14.61 -4.81 -2.50
C THR A 66 13.37 -4.46 -3.30
N PHE A 67 13.25 -4.99 -4.52
CA PHE A 67 12.09 -4.85 -5.39
C PHE A 67 10.82 -5.43 -4.73
N CYS A 68 10.91 -6.64 -4.19
CA CYS A 68 9.84 -7.29 -3.43
C CYS A 68 9.37 -6.43 -2.24
N TYR A 69 10.31 -5.87 -1.48
CA TYR A 69 9.99 -4.98 -0.37
C TYR A 69 9.26 -3.72 -0.85
N LEU A 70 9.75 -3.10 -1.92
CA LEU A 70 9.16 -1.90 -2.52
C LEU A 70 7.74 -2.18 -3.05
N ALA A 71 7.56 -3.27 -3.78
CA ALA A 71 6.28 -3.72 -4.30
C ALA A 71 5.25 -3.97 -3.18
N SER A 72 5.70 -4.38 -1.99
CA SER A 72 4.82 -4.64 -0.84
C SER A 72 4.23 -3.38 -0.17
N ALA A 73 4.66 -2.16 -0.54
CA ALA A 73 4.24 -0.92 0.12
C ALA A 73 2.70 -0.71 0.18
N PRO A 74 1.90 -0.94 -0.89
CA PRO A 74 0.44 -0.84 -0.81
C PRO A 74 -0.18 -1.85 0.18
N ILE A 75 0.45 -3.00 0.39
CA ILE A 75 -0.03 -4.04 1.32
C ILE A 75 0.12 -3.57 2.77
N LEU A 76 1.19 -2.83 3.08
CA LEU A 76 1.37 -2.21 4.39
C LEU A 76 0.21 -1.29 4.73
N LEU A 77 -0.24 -0.50 3.76
CA LEU A 77 -1.40 0.39 3.90
C LEU A 77 -2.68 -0.40 4.18
N LEU A 78 -2.94 -1.46 3.41
CA LEU A 78 -4.09 -2.34 3.61
C LEU A 78 -4.10 -2.96 5.01
N HIS A 79 -2.95 -3.41 5.52
CA HIS A 79 -2.84 -3.96 6.87
C HIS A 79 -3.10 -2.92 7.96
N ALA A 80 -2.49 -1.75 7.84
CA ALA A 80 -2.59 -0.70 8.85
C ALA A 80 -4.03 -0.21 9.03
N LEU A 81 -4.78 -0.18 7.93
CA LEU A 81 -6.09 0.43 7.86
C LEU A 81 -7.25 -0.57 7.88
N ARG A 82 -7.01 -1.88 7.99
CA ARG A 82 -8.05 -2.94 7.92
C ARG A 82 -9.14 -2.93 9.01
N SER A 83 -9.13 -1.96 9.93
CA SER A 83 -9.87 -1.98 11.19
C SER A 83 -11.40 -2.06 11.08
N ASN A 84 -11.99 -1.87 9.90
CA ASN A 84 -13.40 -1.53 9.76
C ASN A 84 -14.21 -2.31 8.72
N LEU A 85 -13.78 -3.51 8.33
CA LEU A 85 -14.59 -4.39 7.47
C LEU A 85 -15.81 -5.01 8.19
N GLU A 86 -15.94 -4.85 9.50
CA GLU A 86 -17.00 -5.47 10.33
C GLU A 86 -18.33 -4.66 10.41
N GLY A 87 -18.51 -3.62 9.59
CA GLY A 87 -19.79 -2.89 9.57
C GLY A 87 -20.79 -3.54 8.62
N ASN A 88 -21.98 -3.95 9.11
CA ASN A 88 -23.09 -4.27 8.22
C ASN A 88 -23.35 -3.05 7.32
N MET A 89 -23.03 -3.19 6.02
CA MET A 89 -23.03 -2.10 5.05
C MET A 89 -24.40 -1.40 5.04
N TYR A 90 -25.46 -2.18 5.21
CA TYR A 90 -26.84 -1.71 5.29
C TYR A 90 -27.09 -0.77 6.49
N THR A 91 -26.65 -1.12 7.70
CA THR A 91 -26.88 -0.27 8.90
C THR A 91 -26.03 0.99 8.86
N SER A 92 -24.80 0.90 8.34
CA SER A 92 -23.94 2.06 8.09
C SER A 92 -24.58 3.03 7.09
N PHE A 93 -25.12 2.50 5.99
CA PHE A 93 -25.79 3.28 4.95
C PHE A 93 -27.09 3.92 5.45
N LYS A 94 -27.93 3.17 6.18
CA LYS A 94 -29.17 3.69 6.79
C LYS A 94 -28.91 4.83 7.77
N ARG A 95 -27.86 4.71 8.60
CA ARG A 95 -27.42 5.78 9.52
C ARG A 95 -26.89 6.99 8.75
N TYR A 96 -26.15 6.77 7.67
CA TYR A 96 -25.70 7.84 6.78
C TYR A 96 -26.89 8.60 6.17
N LEU A 97 -27.87 7.91 5.58
CA LEU A 97 -29.07 8.53 5.00
C LEU A 97 -29.88 9.31 6.04
N LYS A 98 -30.03 8.78 7.26
CA LYS A 98 -30.69 9.50 8.37
C LYS A 98 -29.96 10.80 8.70
N ASN A 99 -28.63 10.77 8.76
CA ASN A 99 -27.82 11.95 9.03
C ASN A 99 -27.86 12.96 7.88
N VAL A 100 -27.85 12.52 6.62
CA VAL A 100 -27.99 13.39 5.43
C VAL A 100 -29.35 14.07 5.42
N LYS A 101 -30.44 13.35 5.69
CA LYS A 101 -31.77 13.96 5.82
C LYS A 101 -31.81 15.00 6.95
N LYS A 102 -31.21 14.71 8.10
CA LYS A 102 -31.16 15.67 9.23
C LYS A 102 -30.36 16.92 8.88
N ILE A 103 -29.26 16.78 8.13
CA ILE A 103 -28.44 17.90 7.64
C ILE A 103 -29.20 18.78 6.63
N LEU A 104 -29.95 18.16 5.70
CA LEU A 104 -30.64 18.87 4.64
C LEU A 104 -31.95 19.54 5.10
N PHE A 105 -32.69 18.92 6.01
CA PHE A 105 -34.06 19.35 6.34
C PHE A 105 -34.23 19.92 7.76
N SER A 106 -33.29 19.67 8.69
CA SER A 106 -33.40 20.14 10.09
C SER A 106 -32.04 20.50 10.70
N PRO A 107 -31.26 21.42 10.10
CA PRO A 107 -29.90 21.72 10.54
C PRO A 107 -29.81 22.34 11.95
N SER A 108 -30.89 22.94 12.44
CA SER A 108 -31.01 23.48 13.81
C SER A 108 -30.99 22.39 14.90
N GLU A 109 -31.42 21.16 14.58
CA GLU A 109 -31.51 20.04 15.53
C GLU A 109 -30.24 19.20 15.67
N LEU A 110 -29.15 19.60 14.99
CA LEU A 110 -27.87 18.91 15.08
C LEU A 110 -27.16 19.29 16.39
N SER A 111 -26.74 18.28 17.14
CA SER A 111 -25.86 18.47 18.29
C SER A 111 -24.55 19.15 17.87
N ILE A 112 -23.89 19.83 18.80
CA ILE A 112 -22.57 20.46 18.55
C ILE A 112 -21.56 19.39 18.08
N GLU A 113 -21.61 18.21 18.67
CA GLU A 113 -20.75 17.06 18.34
C GLU A 113 -20.96 16.58 16.91
N ASP A 114 -22.22 16.46 16.46
CA ASP A 114 -22.54 16.09 15.07
C ASP A 114 -22.01 17.15 14.08
N LYS A 115 -22.18 18.44 14.39
CA LYS A 115 -21.67 19.54 13.55
C LYS A 115 -20.15 19.49 13.41
N ILE A 116 -19.43 19.26 14.51
CA ILE A 116 -17.98 19.08 14.52
C ILE A 116 -17.57 17.87 13.67
N GLU A 117 -18.26 16.74 13.83
CA GLU A 117 -17.98 15.53 13.07
C GLU A 117 -18.18 15.72 11.56
N ILE A 118 -19.29 16.35 11.16
CA ILE A 118 -19.60 16.65 9.75
C ILE A 118 -18.53 17.59 9.17
N LYS A 119 -18.17 18.67 9.88
CA LYS A 119 -17.13 19.61 9.44
C LYS A 119 -15.79 18.91 9.23
N ARG A 120 -15.41 18.00 10.14
CA ARG A 120 -14.20 17.20 10.03
C ARG A 120 -14.23 16.25 8.82
N LYS A 121 -15.33 15.51 8.60
CA LYS A 121 -15.49 14.61 7.45
C LYS A 121 -15.42 15.39 6.13
N ARG A 122 -16.09 16.54 6.04
CA ARG A 122 -16.04 17.42 4.88
C ARG A 122 -14.63 17.92 4.60
N ARG A 123 -13.87 18.29 5.64
CA ARG A 123 -12.45 18.68 5.49
C ARG A 123 -11.62 17.55 4.90
N ILE A 124 -11.77 16.31 5.38
CA ILE A 124 -11.05 15.15 4.83
C ILE A 124 -11.40 14.93 3.36
N ILE A 125 -12.70 14.94 3.01
CA ILE A 125 -13.16 14.78 1.63
C ILE A 125 -12.59 15.88 0.73
N ASN A 126 -12.65 17.14 1.17
CA ASN A 126 -12.11 18.26 0.40
C ASN A 126 -10.60 18.13 0.16
N VAL A 127 -9.82 17.79 1.21
CA VAL A 127 -8.37 17.55 1.08
C VAL A 127 -8.09 16.40 0.11
N THR A 128 -8.86 15.32 0.19
CA THR A 128 -8.76 14.18 -0.73
C THR A 128 -8.97 14.62 -2.17
N ASN A 129 -10.05 15.36 -2.43
CA ASN A 129 -10.38 15.85 -3.77
C ASN A 129 -9.30 16.81 -4.30
N ILE A 130 -8.74 17.67 -3.44
CA ILE A 130 -7.64 18.57 -3.82
C ILE A 130 -6.39 17.76 -4.20
N ILE A 131 -6.01 16.76 -3.40
CA ILE A 131 -4.87 15.89 -3.71
C ILE A 131 -5.10 15.19 -5.05
N LEU A 132 -6.26 14.56 -5.23
CA LEU A 132 -6.60 13.88 -6.48
C LEU A 132 -6.58 14.84 -7.67
N LEU A 133 -7.15 16.04 -7.54
CA LEU A 133 -7.16 17.07 -8.59
C LEU A 133 -5.74 17.49 -8.96
N ILE A 134 -4.89 17.78 -7.96
CA ILE A 134 -3.48 18.14 -8.19
C ILE A 134 -2.76 17.00 -8.89
N THR A 135 -2.91 15.77 -8.42
CA THR A 135 -2.24 14.62 -9.06
C THR A 135 -2.73 14.36 -10.47
N THR A 136 -4.02 14.54 -10.75
CA THR A 136 -4.59 14.45 -12.10
C THR A 136 -4.01 15.55 -13.00
N PHE A 137 -3.93 16.79 -12.50
CA PHE A 137 -3.31 17.89 -13.25
C PHE A 137 -1.84 17.62 -13.55
N LEU A 138 -1.07 17.20 -12.54
CA LEU A 138 0.35 16.84 -12.70
C LEU A 138 0.53 15.69 -13.69
N PHE A 139 -0.33 14.68 -13.64
CA PHE A 139 -0.34 13.56 -14.59
C PHE A 139 -0.52 14.04 -16.03
N PHE A 140 -1.53 14.86 -16.30
CA PHE A 140 -1.77 15.38 -17.65
C PHE A 140 -0.69 16.37 -18.12
N TYR A 141 -0.18 17.20 -17.21
CA TYR A 141 0.92 18.12 -17.51
C TYR A 141 2.18 17.35 -17.91
N TYR A 142 2.55 16.35 -17.11
CA TYR A 142 3.68 15.47 -17.36
C TYR A 142 3.55 14.75 -18.72
N PHE A 143 2.39 14.15 -18.96
CA PHE A 143 2.13 13.43 -20.22
C PHE A 143 2.22 14.35 -21.45
N LYS A 144 1.71 15.58 -21.33
CA LYS A 144 1.82 16.59 -22.40
C LYS A 144 3.25 17.07 -22.63
N ALA A 145 4.03 17.23 -21.56
CA ALA A 145 5.39 17.77 -21.64
C ALA A 145 6.39 16.78 -22.25
N GLU A 146 6.25 15.49 -21.95
CA GLU A 146 7.25 14.48 -22.29
C GLU A 146 7.03 13.81 -23.66
N GLY A 147 5.90 14.08 -24.33
CA GLY A 147 5.59 13.42 -25.61
C GLY A 147 5.49 11.90 -25.48
N ALA A 148 4.99 11.43 -24.35
CA ALA A 148 5.08 10.05 -23.90
C ALA A 148 4.47 9.04 -24.89
N SER A 149 5.12 7.87 -25.00
CA SER A 149 4.67 6.79 -25.87
C SER A 149 3.34 6.19 -25.38
N ARG A 150 2.66 5.40 -26.22
CA ARG A 150 1.44 4.68 -25.81
C ARG A 150 1.69 3.72 -24.63
N ILE A 151 2.91 3.20 -24.50
CA ILE A 151 3.28 2.24 -23.45
C ILE A 151 3.52 3.00 -22.13
N ASP A 152 4.24 4.14 -22.17
CA ASP A 152 4.39 5.05 -21.02
C ASP A 152 3.03 5.54 -20.50
N PHE A 153 2.06 5.75 -21.39
CA PHE A 153 0.70 6.14 -21.00
C PHE A 153 0.02 5.06 -20.14
N SER A 154 0.18 3.79 -20.52
CA SER A 154 -0.45 2.66 -19.80
C SER A 154 0.13 2.48 -18.40
N SER A 155 1.46 2.55 -18.25
CA SER A 155 2.09 2.50 -16.93
C SER A 155 1.77 3.74 -16.09
N SER A 156 1.74 4.93 -16.71
CA SER A 156 1.29 6.17 -16.06
C SER A 156 -0.13 6.05 -15.51
N ILE A 157 -1.08 5.52 -16.30
CA ILE A 157 -2.47 5.33 -15.84
C ILE A 157 -2.51 4.34 -14.69
N THR A 158 -1.76 3.25 -14.79
CA THR A 158 -1.73 2.20 -13.76
C THR A 158 -1.25 2.76 -12.43
N ILE A 159 -0.13 3.52 -12.41
CA ILE A 159 0.36 4.16 -11.19
C ILE A 159 -0.63 5.19 -10.65
N PHE A 160 -1.28 5.97 -11.52
CA PHE A 160 -2.27 6.97 -11.12
C PHE A 160 -3.51 6.33 -10.47
N ILE A 161 -4.02 5.24 -11.04
CA ILE A 161 -5.16 4.49 -10.48
C ILE A 161 -4.79 3.93 -9.11
N ILE A 162 -3.64 3.27 -8.98
CA ILE A 162 -3.20 2.66 -7.72
C ILE A 162 -2.99 3.73 -6.65
N PHE A 163 -2.31 4.83 -6.98
CA PHE A 163 -2.16 5.97 -6.07
C PHE A 163 -3.52 6.52 -5.63
N SER A 164 -4.43 6.76 -6.57
CA SER A 164 -5.77 7.27 -6.27
C SER A 164 -6.56 6.35 -5.36
N LEU A 165 -6.53 5.04 -5.60
CA LEU A 165 -7.16 4.04 -4.75
C LEU A 165 -6.59 4.04 -3.33
N GLN A 166 -5.27 4.16 -3.18
CA GLN A 166 -4.62 4.25 -1.87
C GLN A 166 -5.06 5.51 -1.10
N ILE A 167 -5.09 6.67 -1.77
CA ILE A 167 -5.55 7.94 -1.17
C ILE A 167 -7.02 7.87 -0.76
N ILE A 168 -7.90 7.35 -1.63
CA ILE A 168 -9.32 7.14 -1.31
C ILE A 168 -9.48 6.22 -0.11
N TYR A 169 -8.71 5.13 -0.06
CA TYR A 169 -8.76 4.17 1.04
C TYR A 169 -8.31 4.78 2.37
N ILE A 170 -7.23 5.57 2.39
CA ILE A 170 -6.80 6.35 3.55
C ILE A 170 -7.92 7.26 4.03
N SER A 171 -8.49 8.05 3.13
CA SER A 171 -9.54 9.00 3.45
C SER A 171 -10.80 8.35 3.98
N TYR A 172 -11.22 7.23 3.39
CA TYR A 172 -12.31 6.41 3.88
C TYR A 172 -12.10 5.99 5.33
N GLN A 173 -10.88 5.61 5.69
CA GLN A 173 -10.56 5.12 7.03
C GLN A 173 -10.43 6.24 8.06
N LEU A 174 -9.87 7.38 7.68
CA LEU A 174 -9.83 8.58 8.53
C LEU A 174 -11.24 9.09 8.89
N ILE A 175 -12.22 8.92 7.98
CA ILE A 175 -13.62 9.27 8.21
C ILE A 175 -14.25 8.40 9.31
N ARG A 176 -13.91 7.10 9.37
CA ARG A 176 -14.61 6.09 10.17
C ARG A 176 -14.25 6.05 11.66
N LYS A 177 -13.30 6.85 12.16
CA LYS A 177 -12.90 7.03 13.60
C LYS A 177 -12.49 5.77 14.40
N ASP A 178 -12.74 4.57 13.91
CA ASP A 178 -12.71 3.35 14.73
C ASP A 178 -11.35 2.64 14.75
N ILE A 179 -10.32 3.17 14.07
CA ILE A 179 -8.97 2.58 14.06
C ILE A 179 -8.42 2.37 15.47
N PHE A 180 -8.49 3.38 16.34
CA PHE A 180 -7.98 3.25 17.71
C PHE A 180 -8.78 2.24 18.52
N LYS A 181 -10.12 2.25 18.40
CA LYS A 181 -11.00 1.33 19.12
C LYS A 181 -10.72 -0.11 18.69
N PHE A 182 -10.58 -0.34 17.39
CA PHE A 182 -10.21 -1.64 16.82
C PHE A 182 -8.89 -2.13 17.37
N TYR A 183 -7.81 -1.34 17.28
CA TYR A 183 -6.50 -1.76 17.76
C TYR A 183 -6.45 -1.97 19.27
N LYS A 184 -7.15 -1.14 20.06
CA LYS A 184 -7.31 -1.33 21.51
C LYS A 184 -8.03 -2.64 21.83
N GLN A 185 -9.14 -2.93 21.16
CA GLN A 185 -9.89 -4.18 21.34
C GLN A 185 -9.08 -5.40 20.90
N LEU A 186 -8.35 -5.30 19.79
CA LEU A 186 -7.48 -6.35 19.29
C LEU A 186 -6.36 -6.67 20.29
N ALA A 187 -5.70 -5.65 20.84
CA ALA A 187 -4.67 -5.81 21.86
C ALA A 187 -5.23 -6.47 23.12
N TYR A 188 -6.40 -6.01 23.60
CA TYR A 188 -7.07 -6.58 24.77
C TYR A 188 -7.46 -8.05 24.58
N LYS A 189 -8.06 -8.40 23.43
CA LYS A 189 -8.42 -9.79 23.10
C LYS A 189 -7.19 -10.69 23.00
N ARG A 190 -6.07 -10.19 22.47
CA ARG A 190 -4.80 -10.92 22.40
C ARG A 190 -4.14 -11.15 23.76
N ALA A 191 -4.36 -10.27 24.72
CA ALA A 191 -3.83 -10.43 26.09
C ALA A 191 -4.58 -11.51 26.89
N ARG A 192 -5.89 -11.68 26.66
CA ARG A 192 -6.77 -12.62 27.39
C ARG A 192 -6.68 -14.09 26.92
N GLN A 193 -5.55 -14.53 26.40
CA GLN A 193 -5.38 -15.81 25.68
C GLN A 193 -6.06 -17.03 26.34
N VAL A 194 -7.27 -17.38 25.87
CA VAL A 194 -7.90 -18.68 26.15
C VAL A 194 -7.32 -19.68 25.14
N THR A 195 -6.92 -20.87 25.59
CA THR A 195 -6.24 -21.91 24.78
C THR A 195 -6.97 -22.26 23.49
N ALA A 196 -8.31 -22.37 23.50
CA ALA A 196 -9.11 -22.60 22.30
C ALA A 196 -9.01 -21.44 21.27
N PHE A 197 -8.81 -20.21 21.74
CA PHE A 197 -8.70 -19.02 20.88
C PHE A 197 -7.32 -18.90 20.21
N GLN A 198 -6.29 -19.55 20.78
CA GLN A 198 -4.93 -19.53 20.22
C GLN A 198 -4.86 -20.31 18.89
N GLY A 199 -5.44 -21.52 18.83
CA GLY A 199 -5.48 -22.32 17.61
C GLY A 199 -6.18 -21.59 16.47
N TYR A 200 -7.34 -20.99 16.76
CA TYR A 200 -8.06 -20.14 15.82
C TYR A 200 -7.20 -18.98 15.32
N VAL A 201 -6.66 -18.13 16.21
CA VAL A 201 -5.85 -16.97 15.82
C VAL A 201 -4.63 -17.37 14.99
N GLU A 202 -4.02 -18.52 15.30
CA GLU A 202 -2.90 -19.06 14.54
C GLU A 202 -3.30 -19.46 13.12
N SER A 203 -4.39 -20.19 12.96
CA SER A 203 -4.92 -20.55 11.63
C SER A 203 -5.22 -19.30 10.77
N TYR A 204 -5.87 -18.28 11.33
CA TYR A 204 -6.11 -17.02 10.61
C TYR A 204 -4.83 -16.22 10.36
N ARG A 205 -3.84 -16.30 11.25
CA ARG A 205 -2.52 -15.70 11.02
C ARG A 205 -1.85 -16.34 9.81
N HIS A 206 -1.75 -17.67 9.77
CA HIS A 206 -1.18 -18.39 8.63
C HIS A 206 -1.90 -18.08 7.33
N LEU A 207 -3.24 -18.15 7.31
CA LEU A 207 -4.04 -17.82 6.13
C LEU A 207 -3.74 -16.40 5.62
N ARG A 208 -3.64 -15.44 6.53
CA ARG A 208 -3.28 -14.06 6.19
C ARG A 208 -1.85 -13.94 5.67
N GLU A 209 -0.88 -14.62 6.28
CA GLU A 209 0.51 -14.53 5.82
C GLU A 209 0.70 -15.18 4.44
N HIS A 210 -0.03 -16.24 4.11
CA HIS A 210 -0.07 -16.79 2.75
C HIS A 210 -0.76 -15.82 1.77
N GLY A 211 -1.92 -15.28 2.14
CA GLY A 211 -2.59 -14.25 1.34
C GLY A 211 -1.68 -13.05 1.06
N ASN A 212 -0.91 -12.60 2.05
CA ASN A 212 0.07 -11.53 1.91
C ASN A 212 1.14 -11.87 0.87
N ALA A 213 1.67 -13.10 0.88
CA ALA A 213 2.67 -13.53 -0.10
C ALA A 213 2.13 -13.44 -1.54
N PHE A 214 0.89 -13.86 -1.77
CA PHE A 214 0.25 -13.73 -3.09
C PHE A 214 0.00 -12.27 -3.49
N PHE A 215 -0.40 -11.42 -2.54
CA PHE A 215 -0.54 -9.98 -2.81
C PHE A 215 0.80 -9.33 -3.14
N ILE A 216 1.91 -9.76 -2.51
CA ILE A 216 3.25 -9.27 -2.85
C ILE A 216 3.54 -9.58 -4.31
N VAL A 217 3.42 -10.85 -4.72
CA VAL A 217 3.65 -11.27 -6.11
C VAL A 217 2.76 -10.50 -7.09
N PHE A 218 1.49 -10.30 -6.76
CA PHE A 218 0.57 -9.50 -7.59
C PHE A 218 1.07 -8.06 -7.78
N PHE A 219 1.48 -7.39 -6.70
CA PHE A 219 2.00 -6.03 -6.78
C PHE A 219 3.39 -5.97 -7.43
N GLU A 220 4.22 -7.01 -7.30
CA GLU A 220 5.50 -7.14 -8.01
C GLU A 220 5.30 -7.19 -9.51
N LEU A 221 4.33 -7.96 -10.01
CA LEU A 221 4.02 -8.01 -11.44
C LEU A 221 3.55 -6.65 -11.97
N ILE A 222 2.73 -5.93 -11.20
CA ILE A 222 2.28 -4.58 -11.57
C ILE A 222 3.47 -3.60 -11.61
N LEU A 223 4.27 -3.56 -10.55
CA LEU A 223 5.41 -2.65 -10.47
C LEU A 223 6.48 -3.00 -11.50
N GLY A 224 6.64 -4.28 -11.80
CA GLY A 224 7.57 -4.81 -12.80
C GLY A 224 7.15 -4.39 -14.20
N PHE A 225 5.86 -4.50 -14.51
CA PHE A 225 5.29 -3.94 -15.74
C PHE A 225 5.56 -2.43 -15.83
N ILE A 226 5.27 -1.67 -14.77
CA ILE A 226 5.53 -0.23 -14.75
C ILE A 226 7.00 0.06 -15.08
N TYR A 227 7.96 -0.53 -14.36
CA TYR A 227 9.38 -0.29 -14.56
C TYR A 227 9.95 -0.81 -15.88
N SER A 228 9.41 -1.90 -16.43
CA SER A 228 9.82 -2.38 -17.75
C SER A 228 9.54 -1.35 -18.86
N THR A 229 8.54 -0.50 -18.65
CA THR A 229 8.05 0.48 -19.64
C THR A 229 8.56 1.89 -19.43
N VAL A 230 9.30 2.17 -18.36
CA VAL A 230 9.72 3.53 -18.03
C VAL A 230 10.73 4.07 -19.05
N SER A 231 10.46 5.28 -19.56
CA SER A 231 11.31 6.01 -20.50
C SER A 231 12.49 6.76 -19.87
N SER A 232 12.47 7.11 -18.57
CA SER A 232 13.56 7.84 -17.91
C SER A 232 13.73 7.54 -16.41
N VAL A 233 14.93 7.78 -15.86
CA VAL A 233 15.17 7.67 -14.40
C VAL A 233 14.25 8.57 -13.60
N MET A 234 13.98 9.77 -14.11
CA MET A 234 13.13 10.74 -13.40
C MET A 234 11.70 10.21 -13.30
N THR A 235 11.17 9.61 -14.36
CA THR A 235 9.87 8.93 -14.37
C THR A 235 9.84 7.79 -13.38
N ALA A 236 10.85 6.91 -13.38
CA ALA A 236 10.96 5.80 -12.43
C ALA A 236 10.96 6.32 -10.99
N PHE A 237 11.71 7.39 -10.72
CA PHE A 237 11.76 8.03 -9.40
C PHE A 237 10.39 8.58 -8.98
N VAL A 238 9.70 9.33 -9.85
CA VAL A 238 8.36 9.86 -9.59
C VAL A 238 7.35 8.74 -9.34
N TYR A 239 7.36 7.68 -10.15
CA TYR A 239 6.48 6.53 -9.95
C TYR A 239 6.77 5.81 -8.63
N THR A 240 8.05 5.67 -8.28
CA THR A 240 8.47 5.11 -6.99
C THR A 240 7.92 5.94 -5.83
N LEU A 241 8.02 7.27 -5.91
CA LEU A 241 7.47 8.17 -4.91
C LEU A 241 5.94 8.03 -4.79
N LEU A 242 5.21 8.05 -5.91
CA LEU A 242 3.76 7.84 -5.91
C LEU A 242 3.37 6.47 -5.35
N TRP A 243 4.19 5.44 -5.58
CA TRP A 243 3.96 4.10 -5.04
C TRP A 243 4.10 4.05 -3.51
N ILE A 244 5.14 4.68 -2.95
CA ILE A 244 5.49 4.55 -1.52
C ILE A 244 4.87 5.62 -0.61
N ILE A 245 4.61 6.84 -1.10
CA ILE A 245 4.14 7.96 -0.28
C ILE A 245 2.87 7.60 0.52
N PRO A 246 1.85 6.94 -0.07
CA PRO A 246 0.67 6.53 0.69
C PRO A 246 1.01 5.56 1.83
N ALA A 247 1.97 4.64 1.62
CA ALA A 247 2.42 3.71 2.66
C ALA A 247 3.16 4.43 3.80
N CYS A 248 3.87 5.53 3.52
CA CYS A 248 4.48 6.37 4.57
C CYS A 248 3.42 6.95 5.53
N ALA A 249 2.17 7.12 5.10
CA ALA A 249 1.07 7.56 5.98
C ALA A 249 0.82 6.59 7.15
N VAL A 250 1.15 5.30 6.98
CA VAL A 250 1.02 4.27 8.02
C VAL A 250 1.88 4.58 9.24
N TRP A 251 3.07 5.16 9.04
CA TRP A 251 3.93 5.55 10.15
C TRP A 251 3.25 6.57 11.07
N PHE A 252 2.63 7.61 10.49
CA PHE A 252 1.88 8.60 11.25
C PHE A 252 0.68 7.99 11.99
N ILE A 253 0.00 7.01 11.39
CA ILE A 253 -1.10 6.29 12.04
C ILE A 253 -0.58 5.51 13.26
N GLY A 254 0.55 4.82 13.11
CA GLY A 254 1.22 4.11 14.22
C GLY A 254 1.56 5.05 15.37
N SER A 255 2.22 6.17 15.07
CA SER A 255 2.59 7.18 16.07
C SER A 255 1.37 7.78 16.78
N TYR A 256 0.29 8.03 16.03
CA TYR A 256 -0.99 8.50 16.61
C TYR A 256 -1.59 7.47 17.58
N LEU A 257 -1.60 6.19 17.20
CA LEU A 257 -2.11 5.11 18.05
C LEU A 257 -1.30 4.99 19.35
N GLU A 258 0.03 5.09 19.27
CA GLU A 258 0.92 5.02 20.42
C GLU A 258 0.67 6.20 21.40
N MET A 259 0.62 7.42 20.88
CA MET A 259 0.38 8.62 21.70
C MET A 259 -0.97 8.55 22.41
N LYS A 260 -2.02 8.09 21.72
CA LYS A 260 -3.36 7.95 22.31
C LYS A 260 -3.44 6.84 23.35
N PHE A 261 -2.59 5.82 23.25
CA PHE A 261 -2.48 4.78 24.26
C PHE A 261 -1.83 5.33 25.54
N LYS A 262 -0.78 6.17 25.44
CA LYS A 262 -0.12 6.80 26.59
C LYS A 262 -1.02 7.76 27.37
N ASN A 263 -1.97 8.41 26.70
CA ASN A 263 -2.85 9.43 27.29
C ASN A 263 -4.19 8.87 27.85
N ASN A 264 -4.38 7.55 27.88
CA ASN A 264 -5.56 6.88 28.48
C ASN A 264 -5.11 5.94 29.59
#